data_AF-A0A0H2REK6-F1
#
_entry.id   AF-A0A0H2REK6-F1
#
_cell.length_a   1.000
_cell.length_b   1.000
_cell.length_c   1.000
_cell.angle_alpha   90.00
_cell.angle_beta   90.00
_cell.angle_gamma   90.00
#
_symmetry.space_group_name_H-M   'P 1'
#
loop_
_entity.id
_entity.type
_entity.pdbx_description
1 polymer ?
#
loop_
_entity_poly.entity_id
_entity_poly.type
_entity_poly.pdbx_seq_one_letter_code
_entity_poly.pdbx_strand_id
1 'polypeptide(L)'
;MPFNHEQTSLGVHPNVEVIGVFRAPTVSSIDTDATADDLPGAGRTVGRILGSLGSKLENVINKWAERSGLGPKAIAEKICRLAGHREIWIEERNFRVCLPVAPGRRFSESQARSVQKSCQKLFGYARSRVVGNQLIALEEVIELSMKDPRIRAIFARSDLDHLITHYNEPDILMATQRALGAIEFSSVHRVWAPILSHATTMRMKVPHQIQKSMLDTGWYSKEDVLETKSINIFSFSSIL
;
A
#
# COMPACT_ATOMS: atom_id res chain seq x y z
N MET A 1 45.87 4.24 5.00
CA MET A 1 45.28 5.58 4.83
C MET A 1 44.49 5.91 6.08
N PRO A 2 44.89 6.90 6.89
CA PRO A 2 44.20 7.23 8.13
C PRO A 2 42.98 8.12 7.86
N PHE A 3 41.83 7.76 8.44
CA PHE A 3 40.61 8.56 8.41
C PHE A 3 40.65 9.55 9.59
N ASN A 4 40.66 10.85 9.27
CA ASN A 4 40.54 11.91 10.25
C ASN A 4 39.09 11.98 10.75
N HIS A 5 38.91 11.78 12.05
CA HIS A 5 37.65 12.03 12.75
C HIS A 5 37.50 13.54 12.98
N GLU A 6 36.59 14.16 12.24
CA GLU A 6 36.16 15.54 12.49
C GLU A 6 35.08 15.54 13.57
N GLN A 7 35.43 16.00 14.77
CA GLN A 7 34.51 16.23 15.88
C GLN A 7 33.68 17.48 15.61
N THR A 8 32.42 17.30 15.18
CA THR A 8 31.44 18.39 15.14
C THR A 8 30.97 18.73 16.54
N SER A 9 31.24 19.99 16.92
CA SER A 9 30.90 20.66 18.17
C SER A 9 29.40 20.61 18.48
N LEU A 10 29.11 20.30 19.74
CA LEU A 10 27.78 20.31 20.34
C LEU A 10 27.26 21.77 20.43
N GLY A 11 26.36 22.14 19.51
CA GLY A 11 25.68 23.42 19.52
C GLY A 11 24.66 23.52 20.64
N VAL A 12 24.87 24.48 21.53
CA VAL A 12 23.96 24.91 22.58
C VAL A 12 22.68 25.46 21.93
N HIS A 13 21.55 24.75 22.07
CA HIS A 13 20.25 25.22 21.60
C HIS A 13 19.63 26.21 22.60
N PRO A 14 19.13 27.37 22.14
CA PRO A 14 18.50 28.38 22.99
C PRO A 14 17.10 27.95 23.47
N ASN A 15 16.78 28.43 24.66
CA ASN A 15 15.55 28.25 25.43
C ASN A 15 14.26 28.28 24.59
N VAL A 16 13.49 27.19 24.65
CA VAL A 16 12.10 27.14 24.18
C VAL A 16 11.23 27.76 25.26
N GLU A 17 10.75 28.99 25.02
CA GLU A 17 9.74 29.64 25.84
C GLU A 17 8.40 28.93 25.68
N VAL A 18 7.89 28.40 26.80
CA VAL A 18 6.58 27.78 26.90
C VAL A 18 5.52 28.88 26.89
N ILE A 19 4.90 29.12 25.72
CA ILE A 19 3.76 30.02 25.57
C ILE A 19 2.56 29.43 26.33
N GLY A 20 2.27 30.00 27.50
CA GLY A 20 1.11 29.64 28.32
C GLY A 20 -0.20 30.02 27.64
N VAL A 21 -0.97 29.02 27.22
CA VAL A 21 -2.32 29.20 26.68
C VAL A 21 -3.28 29.54 27.82
N PHE A 22 -3.58 30.83 27.99
CA PHE A 22 -4.61 31.30 28.91
C PHE A 22 -6.01 31.05 28.31
N ARG A 23 -6.82 30.20 28.96
CA ARG A 23 -8.24 30.06 28.67
C ARG A 23 -9.01 31.22 29.31
N ALA A 24 -9.57 32.11 28.49
CA ALA A 24 -10.57 33.07 28.94
C ALA A 24 -11.90 32.34 29.20
N PRO A 25 -12.55 32.53 30.36
CA PRO A 25 -13.87 31.96 30.62
C PRO A 25 -14.93 32.72 29.80
N THR A 26 -15.34 32.14 28.67
CA THR A 26 -16.53 32.58 27.93
C THR A 26 -17.78 32.11 28.65
N VAL A 27 -18.48 33.03 29.30
CA VAL A 27 -19.82 32.81 29.85
C VAL A 27 -20.80 32.95 28.68
N SER A 28 -21.19 31.83 28.06
CA SER A 28 -22.21 31.81 27.02
C SER A 28 -23.59 32.01 27.67
N SER A 29 -24.22 33.16 27.41
CA SER A 29 -25.66 33.35 27.61
C SER A 29 -26.39 32.38 26.67
N ILE A 30 -27.05 31.38 27.25
CA ILE A 30 -27.87 30.41 26.51
C ILE A 30 -29.18 31.11 26.18
N ASP A 31 -29.25 31.69 24.99
CA ASP A 31 -30.50 32.19 24.44
C ASP A 31 -31.40 30.99 24.11
N THR A 32 -32.52 30.90 24.83
CA THR A 32 -33.43 29.76 24.84
C THR A 32 -34.48 29.93 23.75
N ASP A 33 -34.03 30.11 22.52
CA ASP A 33 -34.87 30.07 21.32
C ASP A 33 -34.45 28.89 20.42
N ALA A 34 -34.27 27.74 21.09
CA ALA A 34 -34.05 26.45 20.46
C ALA A 34 -35.29 26.08 19.64
N THR A 35 -35.37 26.58 18.41
CA THR A 35 -36.02 25.85 17.31
C THR A 35 -35.62 24.39 17.45
N ALA A 36 -36.56 23.54 17.84
CA ALA A 36 -36.33 22.13 18.05
C ALA A 36 -35.62 21.55 16.83
N ASP A 37 -34.32 21.29 16.99
CA ASP A 37 -33.36 21.11 15.90
C ASP A 37 -33.54 19.77 15.17
N ASP A 38 -34.68 19.12 15.37
CA ASP A 38 -35.05 17.80 14.86
C ASP A 38 -36.51 17.74 14.37
N LEU A 39 -37.16 18.89 14.15
CA LEU A 39 -38.46 18.89 13.51
C LEU A 39 -38.32 18.46 12.03
N PRO A 40 -39.14 17.52 11.55
CA PRO A 40 -39.11 17.03 10.18
C PRO A 40 -39.57 18.13 9.21
N GLY A 41 -38.64 18.96 8.76
CA GLY A 41 -38.86 19.91 7.67
C GLY A 41 -38.73 19.22 6.31
N ALA A 42 -39.59 19.60 5.35
CA ALA A 42 -39.57 19.06 3.99
C ALA A 42 -38.18 19.15 3.32
N GLY A 43 -37.42 20.21 3.60
CA GLY A 43 -36.05 20.38 3.10
C GLY A 43 -35.06 19.33 3.60
N ARG A 44 -35.18 18.86 4.86
CA ARG A 44 -34.28 17.84 5.42
C ARG A 44 -34.53 16.47 4.81
N THR A 45 -35.79 16.10 4.57
CA THR A 45 -36.12 14.81 3.94
C THR A 45 -35.57 14.73 2.52
N VAL A 46 -35.75 15.81 1.72
CA VAL A 46 -35.22 15.87 0.35
C VAL A 46 -33.69 15.85 0.34
N GLY A 47 -33.05 16.60 1.25
CA GLY A 47 -31.58 16.59 1.40
C GLY A 47 -31.02 15.20 1.76
N ARG A 48 -31.68 14.47 2.66
CA ARG A 48 -31.29 13.09 3.02
C ARG A 48 -31.43 12.13 1.83
N ILE A 49 -32.49 12.25 1.04
CA ILE A 49 -32.70 11.41 -0.16
C ILE A 49 -31.62 11.70 -1.21
N LEU A 50 -31.34 12.97 -1.50
CA LEU A 50 -30.29 13.37 -2.44
C LEU A 50 -28.89 12.92 -1.98
N GLY A 51 -28.58 13.09 -0.69
CA GLY A 51 -27.32 12.60 -0.13
C GLY A 51 -27.18 11.09 -0.26
N SER A 52 -28.23 10.33 0.09
CA SER A 52 -28.23 8.87 -0.07
C SER A 52 -28.08 8.44 -1.53
N LEU A 53 -28.70 9.16 -2.46
CA LEU A 53 -28.58 8.88 -3.89
C LEU A 53 -27.16 9.17 -4.40
N GLY A 54 -26.55 10.26 -3.95
CA GLY A 54 -25.16 10.61 -4.25
C GLY A 54 -24.19 9.51 -3.82
N SER A 55 -24.29 9.06 -2.56
CA SER A 55 -23.43 7.98 -2.05
C SER A 55 -23.64 6.65 -2.79
N LYS A 56 -24.87 6.33 -3.19
CA LYS A 56 -25.15 5.13 -3.99
C LYS A 56 -24.56 5.22 -5.40
N LEU A 57 -24.68 6.37 -6.05
CA LEU A 57 -24.12 6.59 -7.38
C LEU A 57 -22.59 6.50 -7.36
N GLU A 58 -21.95 7.11 -6.37
CA GLU A 58 -20.50 7.02 -6.17
C GLU A 58 -20.04 5.57 -6.02
N ASN A 59 -20.75 4.77 -5.21
CA ASN A 59 -20.44 3.35 -5.03
C ASN A 59 -20.59 2.54 -6.34
N VAL A 60 -21.59 2.85 -7.17
CA VAL A 60 -21.78 2.18 -8.46
C VAL A 60 -20.66 2.56 -9.43
N ILE A 61 -20.29 3.84 -9.50
CA ILE A 61 -19.20 4.32 -10.37
C ILE A 61 -17.86 3.73 -9.93
N ASN A 62 -17.57 3.69 -8.63
CA ASN A 62 -16.34 3.08 -8.11
C ASN A 62 -16.29 1.58 -8.46
N LYS A 63 -17.38 0.84 -8.25
CA LYS A 63 -17.46 -0.58 -8.61
C LYS A 63 -17.34 -0.81 -10.13
N TRP A 64 -17.86 0.11 -10.94
CA TRP A 64 -17.74 0.03 -12.39
C TRP A 64 -16.30 0.34 -12.86
N ALA A 65 -15.63 1.32 -12.24
CA ALA A 65 -14.24 1.64 -12.50
C ALA A 65 -13.31 0.47 -12.15
N GLU A 66 -13.57 -0.21 -11.02
CA GLU A 66 -12.87 -1.44 -10.63
C GLU A 66 -13.07 -2.55 -11.67
N ARG A 67 -14.33 -2.82 -12.08
CA ARG A 67 -14.65 -3.85 -13.08
C ARG A 67 -14.08 -3.53 -14.46
N SER A 68 -13.97 -2.25 -14.81
CA SER A 68 -13.41 -1.83 -16.10
C SER A 68 -11.87 -1.94 -16.14
N GLY A 69 -11.23 -2.35 -15.04
CA GLY A 69 -9.76 -2.41 -14.96
C GLY A 69 -9.11 -1.02 -15.05
N LEU A 70 -9.88 0.03 -14.75
CA LEU A 70 -9.45 1.43 -14.76
C LEU A 70 -9.24 1.96 -13.35
N GLY A 71 -9.19 1.10 -12.35
CA GLY A 71 -8.85 1.48 -10.98
C GLY A 71 -7.34 1.46 -10.72
N PRO A 72 -6.87 2.13 -9.66
CA PRO A 72 -5.45 2.11 -9.25
C PRO A 72 -4.93 0.67 -9.03
N LYS A 73 -5.74 -0.22 -8.43
CA LYS A 73 -5.39 -1.64 -8.26
C LYS A 73 -5.13 -2.38 -9.57
N ALA A 74 -5.96 -2.13 -10.58
CA ALA A 74 -5.80 -2.75 -11.89
C ALA A 74 -4.55 -2.25 -12.62
N ILE A 75 -4.18 -0.98 -12.43
CA ILE A 75 -2.92 -0.44 -12.91
C ILE A 75 -1.73 -1.07 -12.18
N ALA A 76 -1.82 -1.22 -10.86
CA ALA A 76 -0.78 -1.89 -10.07
C ALA A 76 -0.59 -3.35 -10.51
N GLU A 77 -1.68 -4.10 -10.73
CA GLU A 77 -1.65 -5.45 -11.28
C GLU A 77 -1.00 -5.46 -12.67
N LYS A 78 -1.34 -4.51 -13.54
CA LYS A 78 -0.71 -4.37 -14.85
C LYS A 78 0.80 -4.11 -14.73
N ILE A 79 1.22 -3.28 -13.79
CA ILE A 79 2.64 -3.03 -13.48
C ILE A 79 3.32 -4.34 -13.06
N CYS A 80 2.72 -5.09 -12.13
CA CYS A 80 3.23 -6.39 -11.69
C CYS A 80 3.41 -7.36 -12.87
N ARG A 81 2.39 -7.49 -13.74
CA ARG A 81 2.43 -8.34 -14.93
C ARG A 81 3.53 -7.91 -15.90
N LEU A 82 3.64 -6.61 -16.19
CA LEU A 82 4.71 -6.07 -17.05
C LEU A 82 6.10 -6.29 -16.47
N ALA A 83 6.22 -6.22 -15.14
CA ALA A 83 7.47 -6.48 -14.45
C ALA A 83 7.85 -7.98 -14.42
N GLY A 84 6.93 -8.85 -14.86
CA GLY A 84 7.10 -10.30 -14.88
C GLY A 84 6.86 -10.97 -13.54
N HIS A 85 6.19 -10.29 -12.60
CA HIS A 85 5.70 -10.97 -11.40
C HIS A 85 4.65 -11.99 -11.83
N ARG A 86 4.88 -13.24 -11.45
CA ARG A 86 3.87 -14.28 -11.56
C ARG A 86 2.97 -14.11 -10.34
N GLU A 87 1.73 -13.68 -10.58
CA GLU A 87 0.71 -13.76 -9.54
C GLU A 87 0.45 -15.24 -9.27
N ILE A 88 0.63 -15.64 -8.02
CA ILE A 88 0.11 -16.91 -7.53
C ILE A 88 -1.04 -16.57 -6.62
N TRP A 89 -2.23 -17.00 -7.03
CA TRP A 89 -3.42 -16.93 -6.22
C TRP A 89 -3.40 -18.08 -5.24
N ILE A 90 -3.39 -17.76 -3.95
CA ILE A 90 -3.58 -18.75 -2.88
C ILE A 90 -5.03 -18.60 -2.43
N GLU A 91 -5.91 -19.44 -2.99
CA GLU A 91 -7.37 -19.37 -2.77
C GLU A 91 -7.75 -19.47 -1.29
N GLU A 92 -7.01 -20.27 -0.51
CA GLU A 92 -7.33 -20.54 0.90
C GLU A 92 -7.34 -19.31 1.82
N ARG A 93 -6.74 -18.18 1.42
CA ARG A 93 -6.61 -16.99 2.29
C ARG A 93 -7.09 -15.69 1.68
N ASN A 94 -7.68 -15.71 0.48
CA ASN A 94 -8.00 -14.48 -0.27
C ASN A 94 -6.82 -13.49 -0.34
N PHE A 95 -5.58 -14.00 -0.30
CA PHE A 95 -4.37 -13.17 -0.31
C PHE A 95 -3.62 -13.39 -1.62
N ARG A 96 -3.35 -12.29 -2.34
CA ARG A 96 -2.52 -12.31 -3.55
C ARG A 96 -1.04 -12.31 -3.16
N VAL A 97 -0.31 -13.38 -3.47
CA VAL A 97 1.14 -13.40 -3.35
C VAL A 97 1.74 -13.16 -4.73
N CYS A 98 2.38 -12.01 -4.91
CA CYS A 98 3.25 -11.78 -6.05
C CYS A 98 4.62 -12.39 -5.75
N LEU A 99 5.03 -13.43 -6.47
CA LEU A 99 6.39 -13.93 -6.34
C LEU A 99 7.37 -12.89 -6.92
N PRO A 100 8.46 -12.57 -6.21
CA PRO A 100 9.49 -11.71 -6.76
C PRO A 100 10.13 -12.37 -7.96
N VAL A 101 10.44 -11.56 -8.98
CA VAL A 101 11.21 -12.02 -10.14
C VAL A 101 12.62 -12.38 -9.67
N ALA A 102 13.20 -13.43 -10.27
CA ALA A 102 14.57 -13.83 -9.98
C ALA A 102 15.53 -12.61 -10.02
N PRO A 103 16.37 -12.42 -8.98
CA PRO A 103 17.27 -11.29 -8.91
C PRO A 103 18.18 -11.27 -10.15
N GLY A 104 18.41 -10.07 -10.69
CA GLY A 104 19.28 -9.86 -11.86
C GLY A 104 18.55 -9.71 -13.20
N ARG A 105 17.26 -10.05 -13.31
CA ARG A 105 16.48 -9.76 -14.53
C ARG A 105 16.31 -8.24 -14.68
N ARG A 106 16.88 -7.67 -15.74
CA ARG A 106 16.66 -6.25 -16.11
C ARG A 106 15.42 -6.12 -16.99
N PHE A 107 14.72 -5.00 -16.91
CA PHE A 107 13.67 -4.67 -17.87
C PHE A 107 14.30 -4.39 -19.24
N SER A 108 13.66 -4.85 -20.31
CA SER A 108 13.96 -4.28 -21.63
C SER A 108 13.58 -2.81 -21.65
N GLU A 109 14.18 -2.01 -22.54
CA GLU A 109 13.84 -0.58 -22.63
C GLU A 109 12.35 -0.35 -22.93
N SER A 110 11.77 -1.18 -23.79
CA SER A 110 10.34 -1.11 -24.14
C SER A 110 9.44 -1.45 -22.94
N GLN A 111 9.82 -2.44 -22.13
CA GLN A 111 9.12 -2.79 -20.90
C GLN A 111 9.25 -1.68 -19.86
N ALA A 112 10.47 -1.15 -19.65
CA ALA A 112 10.72 -0.06 -18.71
C ALA A 112 9.86 1.17 -19.05
N ARG A 113 9.78 1.55 -20.34
CA ARG A 113 8.89 2.65 -20.79
C ARG A 113 7.41 2.34 -20.56
N SER A 114 6.98 1.09 -20.76
CA SER A 114 5.59 0.68 -20.54
C SER A 114 5.20 0.67 -19.05
N VAL A 115 6.11 0.21 -18.19
CA VAL A 115 5.98 0.27 -16.74
C VAL A 115 5.94 1.73 -16.30
N GLN A 116 6.87 2.55 -16.76
CA GLN A 116 6.91 3.99 -16.45
C GLN A 116 5.60 4.71 -16.81
N LYS A 117 5.05 4.46 -18.01
CA LYS A 117 3.73 5.00 -18.41
C LYS A 117 2.62 4.56 -17.46
N SER A 118 2.67 3.32 -16.98
CA SER A 118 1.67 2.81 -16.03
C SER A 118 1.85 3.43 -14.64
N CYS A 119 3.09 3.61 -14.18
CA CYS A 119 3.42 4.35 -12.95
C CYS A 119 2.90 5.79 -12.99
N GLN A 120 3.08 6.50 -14.11
CA GLN A 120 2.55 7.85 -14.30
C GLN A 120 1.02 7.88 -14.20
N LYS A 121 0.33 6.88 -14.76
CA LYS A 121 -1.12 6.76 -14.59
C LYS A 121 -1.49 6.54 -13.13
N LEU A 122 -0.75 5.71 -12.40
CA LEU A 122 -0.96 5.48 -10.97
C LEU A 122 -0.81 6.77 -10.15
N PHE A 123 0.20 7.59 -10.45
CA PHE A 123 0.35 8.93 -9.86
C PHE A 123 -0.80 9.87 -10.24
N GLY A 124 -1.38 9.71 -11.43
CA GLY A 124 -2.63 10.37 -11.80
C GLY A 124 -3.78 10.07 -10.82
N TYR A 125 -3.92 8.82 -10.37
CA TYR A 125 -4.92 8.46 -9.34
C TYR A 125 -4.58 9.01 -7.96
N ALA A 126 -3.30 9.04 -7.58
CA ALA A 126 -2.86 9.66 -6.32
C ALA A 126 -3.23 11.16 -6.26
N ARG A 127 -3.33 11.82 -7.41
CA ARG A 127 -3.77 13.22 -7.56
C ARG A 127 -5.26 13.40 -7.82
N SER A 128 -6.04 12.32 -7.89
CA SER A 128 -7.50 12.38 -8.08
C SER A 128 -8.16 13.23 -6.98
N ARG A 129 -9.31 13.85 -7.26
CA ARG A 129 -10.09 14.56 -6.22
C ARG A 129 -10.87 13.60 -5.30
N VAL A 130 -10.87 12.31 -5.62
CA VAL A 130 -11.61 11.28 -4.88
C VAL A 130 -10.67 10.63 -3.88
N VAL A 131 -10.82 10.96 -2.60
CA VAL A 131 -9.96 10.51 -1.48
C VAL A 131 -9.71 8.99 -1.51
N GLY A 132 -10.75 8.19 -1.74
CA GLY A 132 -10.61 6.73 -1.81
C GLY A 132 -9.64 6.27 -2.90
N ASN A 133 -9.68 6.88 -4.09
CA ASN A 133 -8.75 6.54 -5.18
C ASN A 133 -7.32 6.95 -4.86
N GLN A 134 -7.15 8.07 -4.15
CA GLN A 134 -5.83 8.56 -3.77
C GLN A 134 -5.16 7.64 -2.77
N LEU A 135 -5.86 7.30 -1.69
CA LEU A 135 -5.35 6.40 -0.65
C LEU A 135 -5.00 5.03 -1.22
N ILE A 136 -5.86 4.46 -2.07
CA ILE A 136 -5.57 3.18 -2.73
C ILE A 136 -4.35 3.31 -3.65
N ALA A 137 -4.26 4.38 -4.46
CA ALA A 137 -3.11 4.57 -5.34
C ALA A 137 -1.79 4.71 -4.56
N LEU A 138 -1.78 5.45 -3.45
CA LEU A 138 -0.61 5.63 -2.59
C LEU A 138 -0.20 4.31 -1.92
N GLU A 139 -1.15 3.52 -1.42
CA GLU A 139 -0.87 2.20 -0.86
C GLU A 139 -0.26 1.25 -1.90
N GLU A 140 -0.79 1.25 -3.13
CA GLU A 140 -0.22 0.45 -4.23
C GLU A 140 1.19 0.92 -4.60
N VAL A 141 1.49 2.22 -4.55
CA VAL A 141 2.85 2.74 -4.74
C VAL A 141 3.81 2.22 -3.66
N ILE A 142 3.38 2.22 -2.39
CA ILE A 142 4.15 1.66 -1.27
C ILE A 142 4.43 0.18 -1.52
N GLU A 143 3.37 -0.60 -1.75
CA GLU A 143 3.44 -2.04 -1.97
C GLU A 143 4.35 -2.41 -3.16
N LEU A 144 4.19 -1.74 -4.31
CA LEU A 144 5.02 -1.97 -5.50
C LEU A 144 6.49 -1.61 -5.25
N SER A 145 6.75 -0.51 -4.54
CA SER A 145 8.11 -0.06 -4.21
C SER A 145 8.83 -1.03 -3.25
N MET A 146 8.08 -1.64 -2.34
CA MET A 146 8.59 -2.65 -1.41
C MET A 146 8.78 -4.02 -2.08
N LYS A 147 7.90 -4.41 -3.00
CA LYS A 147 7.92 -5.71 -3.68
C LYS A 147 9.03 -5.83 -4.72
N ASP A 148 9.28 -4.79 -5.52
CA ASP A 148 10.29 -4.84 -6.59
C ASP A 148 11.20 -3.60 -6.59
N PRO A 149 12.50 -3.76 -6.27
CA PRO A 149 13.45 -2.64 -6.26
C PRO A 149 13.63 -2.01 -7.66
N ARG A 150 13.30 -2.71 -8.75
CA ARG A 150 13.38 -2.17 -10.12
C ARG A 150 12.20 -1.24 -10.41
N ILE A 151 11.00 -1.59 -9.96
CA ILE A 151 9.83 -0.71 -10.06
C ILE A 151 10.08 0.53 -9.20
N ARG A 152 10.62 0.36 -8.00
CA ARG A 152 11.05 1.48 -7.16
C ARG A 152 12.05 2.39 -7.86
N ALA A 153 13.05 1.84 -8.54
CA ALA A 153 14.00 2.64 -9.31
C ALA A 153 13.32 3.43 -10.45
N ILE A 154 12.24 2.91 -11.04
CA ILE A 154 11.43 3.63 -12.03
C ILE A 154 10.61 4.75 -11.34
N PHE A 155 10.05 4.50 -10.16
CA PHE A 155 9.38 5.55 -9.38
C PHE A 155 10.33 6.67 -8.98
N ALA A 156 11.53 6.37 -8.51
CA ALA A 156 12.53 7.37 -8.13
C ALA A 156 13.03 8.23 -9.31
N ARG A 157 12.93 7.72 -10.54
CA ARG A 157 13.23 8.49 -11.77
C ARG A 157 12.02 9.29 -12.27
N SER A 158 10.84 8.93 -11.79
CA SER A 158 9.63 9.66 -12.12
C SER A 158 9.56 10.90 -11.23
N ASP A 159 8.95 11.96 -11.73
CA ASP A 159 8.82 13.22 -11.03
C ASP A 159 7.98 13.05 -9.76
N LEU A 160 8.65 13.01 -8.60
CA LEU A 160 8.03 12.83 -7.28
C LEU A 160 7.26 14.06 -6.82
N ASP A 161 7.47 15.22 -7.44
CA ASP A 161 6.71 16.43 -7.15
C ASP A 161 5.23 16.23 -7.48
N HIS A 162 4.93 15.28 -8.37
CA HIS A 162 3.56 14.88 -8.67
C HIS A 162 2.88 14.11 -7.53
N LEU A 163 3.64 13.53 -6.60
CA LEU A 163 3.11 12.85 -5.43
C LEU A 163 2.86 13.82 -4.27
N ILE A 164 3.57 14.95 -4.25
CA ILE A 164 3.36 16.01 -3.26
C ILE A 164 2.02 16.66 -3.57
N THR A 165 1.04 16.32 -2.74
CA THR A 165 -0.32 16.80 -2.92
C THR A 165 -0.61 17.93 -1.93
N HIS A 166 -1.29 18.98 -2.40
CA HIS A 166 -1.69 20.14 -1.56
C HIS A 166 -2.96 19.85 -0.75
N TYR A 167 -3.10 18.63 -0.24
CA TYR A 167 -4.26 18.21 0.55
C TYR A 167 -4.03 18.50 2.03
N ASN A 168 -5.10 18.90 2.73
CA ASN A 168 -5.06 19.20 4.16
C ASN A 168 -5.49 17.98 5.01
N GLU A 169 -5.92 16.91 4.35
CA GLU A 169 -6.37 15.67 4.97
C GLU A 169 -5.18 14.90 5.56
N PRO A 170 -5.17 14.64 6.88
CA PRO A 170 -4.01 14.04 7.56
C PRO A 170 -3.72 12.62 7.04
N ASP A 171 -4.74 11.86 6.68
CA ASP A 171 -4.58 10.50 6.17
C ASP A 171 -3.85 10.47 4.82
N ILE A 172 -4.18 11.41 3.92
CA ILE A 172 -3.53 11.52 2.61
C ILE A 172 -2.08 11.98 2.78
N LEU A 173 -1.83 12.95 3.66
CA LEU A 173 -0.49 13.42 3.97
C LEU A 173 0.39 12.28 4.51
N MET A 174 -0.12 11.53 5.49
CA MET A 174 0.58 10.37 6.06
C MET A 174 0.84 9.29 5.01
N ALA A 175 -0.16 8.94 4.17
CA ALA A 175 0.01 7.98 3.10
C ALA A 175 1.05 8.45 2.05
N THR A 176 1.06 9.74 1.73
CA THR A 176 2.01 10.36 0.81
C THR A 176 3.43 10.29 1.37
N GLN A 177 3.62 10.65 2.65
CA GLN A 177 4.92 10.54 3.32
C GLN A 177 5.44 9.10 3.33
N ARG A 178 4.57 8.12 3.61
CA ARG A 178 4.93 6.70 3.57
C ARG A 178 5.31 6.26 2.16
N ALA A 179 4.59 6.71 1.13
CA ALA A 179 4.89 6.41 -0.27
C ALA A 179 6.23 7.02 -0.71
N LEU A 180 6.49 8.28 -0.38
CA LEU A 180 7.78 8.93 -0.64
C LEU A 180 8.92 8.19 0.07
N GLY A 181 8.75 7.86 1.34
CA GLY A 181 9.73 7.09 2.09
C GLY A 181 10.00 5.72 1.47
N ALA A 182 8.96 4.99 1.03
CA ALA A 182 9.12 3.70 0.38
C ALA A 182 9.91 3.79 -0.94
N ILE A 183 9.81 4.93 -1.65
CA ILE A 183 10.56 5.19 -2.89
C ILE A 183 12.01 5.61 -2.58
N GLU A 184 12.19 6.56 -1.67
CA GLU A 184 13.47 7.21 -1.39
C GLU A 184 14.44 6.33 -0.60
N PHE A 185 13.94 5.60 0.41
CA PHE A 185 14.79 4.82 1.33
C PHE A 185 15.23 3.47 0.75
N SER A 186 15.74 3.48 -0.48
CA SER A 186 16.26 2.30 -1.17
C SER A 186 17.41 1.62 -0.43
N SER A 187 18.23 2.41 0.27
CA SER A 187 19.35 1.95 1.09
C SER A 187 18.89 1.13 2.29
N VAL A 188 17.83 1.57 2.96
CA VAL A 188 17.25 0.88 4.11
C VAL A 188 16.77 -0.50 3.69
N HIS A 189 16.04 -0.60 2.58
CA HIS A 189 15.57 -1.89 2.07
C HIS A 189 16.70 -2.87 1.70
N ARG A 190 17.87 -2.37 1.29
CA ARG A 190 19.03 -3.25 1.02
C ARG A 190 19.51 -3.94 2.29
N VAL A 191 19.40 -3.27 3.45
CA VAL A 191 19.75 -3.83 4.76
C VAL A 191 18.70 -4.86 5.21
N TRP A 192 17.42 -4.57 4.98
CA TRP A 192 16.32 -5.46 5.41
C TRP A 192 16.06 -6.65 4.48
N ALA A 193 16.42 -6.57 3.19
CA ALA A 193 16.12 -7.61 2.22
C ALA A 193 16.66 -9.01 2.63
N PRO A 194 17.93 -9.16 3.08
CA PRO A 194 18.41 -10.45 3.59
C PRO A 194 17.60 -10.95 4.79
N ILE A 195 17.25 -10.06 5.73
CA ILE A 195 16.51 -10.42 6.96
C ILE A 195 15.11 -10.94 6.59
N LEU A 196 14.42 -10.24 5.68
CA LEU A 196 13.09 -10.63 5.22
C LEU A 196 13.11 -11.95 4.44
N SER A 197 14.13 -12.17 3.58
CA SER A 197 14.30 -13.45 2.89
C SER A 197 14.52 -14.62 3.85
N HIS A 198 15.23 -14.39 4.97
CA HIS A 198 15.39 -15.42 6.00
C HIS A 198 14.08 -15.69 6.75
N ALA A 199 13.33 -14.65 7.08
CA ALA A 199 12.04 -14.78 7.77
C ALA A 199 11.01 -15.57 6.94
N THR A 200 10.93 -15.33 5.63
CA THR A 200 10.04 -16.10 4.73
C THR A 200 10.46 -17.57 4.63
N THR A 201 11.77 -17.83 4.61
CA THR A 201 12.29 -19.21 4.54
C THR A 201 12.04 -19.98 5.85
N MET A 202 12.14 -19.32 7.01
CA MET A 202 11.85 -19.95 8.30
C MET A 202 10.36 -20.26 8.49
N ARG A 203 9.46 -19.45 7.92
CA ARG A 203 8.01 -19.67 8.06
C ARG A 203 7.46 -20.85 7.25
N MET A 204 8.22 -21.39 6.30
CA MET A 204 7.81 -22.55 5.49
C MET A 204 8.33 -23.90 5.99
N LYS A 205 9.19 -23.92 7.03
CA LYS A 205 9.45 -25.16 7.76
C LYS A 205 8.30 -25.42 8.73
N VAL A 206 7.14 -25.81 8.22
CA VAL A 206 6.16 -26.53 9.04
C VAL A 206 6.90 -27.76 9.56
N PRO A 207 7.04 -27.94 10.89
CA PRO A 207 7.73 -29.09 11.43
C PRO A 207 7.07 -30.35 10.88
N HIS A 208 7.85 -31.19 10.21
CA HIS A 208 7.37 -32.44 9.59
C HIS A 208 6.58 -33.33 10.56
N GLN A 209 6.77 -33.14 11.88
CA GLN A 209 6.03 -33.81 12.94
C GLN A 209 4.55 -33.39 13.05
N ILE A 210 4.20 -32.14 12.76
CA ILE A 210 2.79 -31.68 12.84
C ILE A 210 1.97 -32.24 11.66
N GLN A 211 2.61 -32.41 10.49
CA GLN A 211 1.97 -33.06 9.34
C GLN A 211 1.66 -34.53 9.61
N LYS A 212 2.51 -35.23 10.36
CA LYS A 212 2.30 -36.63 10.73
C LYS A 212 1.16 -36.79 11.75
N SER A 213 1.08 -35.90 12.75
CA SER A 213 -0.01 -35.92 13.73
C SER A 213 -1.38 -35.56 13.14
N MET A 214 -1.45 -34.69 12.13
CA MET A 214 -2.72 -34.36 11.45
C MET A 214 -3.22 -35.53 10.57
N LEU A 215 -2.32 -36.29 9.95
CA LEU A 215 -2.67 -37.51 9.20
C LEU A 215 -3.19 -38.63 10.13
N ASP A 216 -2.66 -38.74 11.35
CA ASP A 216 -3.06 -39.77 12.31
C ASP A 216 -4.42 -39.48 12.99
N THR A 217 -4.88 -38.22 13.02
CA THR A 217 -6.18 -37.86 13.63
C THR A 217 -7.42 -38.16 12.79
N GLY A 218 -7.28 -38.66 11.54
CA GLY A 218 -8.42 -39.12 10.73
C GLY A 218 -9.34 -38.00 10.20
N TRP A 219 -8.91 -36.74 10.26
CA TRP A 219 -9.71 -35.59 9.82
C TRP A 219 -9.66 -35.31 8.31
N TYR A 220 -8.85 -36.03 7.54
CA TYR A 220 -8.76 -35.88 6.07
C TYR A 220 -8.79 -37.24 5.35
N SER A 221 -9.63 -37.36 4.32
CA SER A 221 -9.64 -38.51 3.42
C SER A 221 -8.35 -38.53 2.60
N LYS A 222 -7.81 -39.73 2.32
CA LYS A 222 -6.55 -39.91 1.57
C LYS A 222 -6.58 -39.32 0.15
N GLU A 223 -7.77 -39.01 -0.37
CA GLU A 223 -7.97 -38.48 -1.72
C GLU A 223 -7.49 -37.02 -1.87
N ASP A 224 -7.56 -36.20 -0.81
CA ASP A 224 -7.19 -34.77 -0.88
C ASP A 224 -5.66 -34.52 -0.82
N VAL A 225 -4.87 -35.52 -0.40
CA VAL A 225 -3.42 -35.38 -0.16
C VAL A 225 -2.59 -35.59 -1.44
N LEU A 226 -3.17 -36.19 -2.48
CA LEU A 226 -2.45 -36.45 -3.74
C LEU A 226 -2.42 -35.24 -4.68
N GLU A 227 -3.36 -34.30 -4.55
CA GLU A 227 -3.38 -33.11 -5.41
C GLU A 227 -2.33 -32.06 -4.99
N THR A 228 -1.98 -32.01 -3.71
CA THR A 228 -0.96 -31.08 -3.17
C THR A 228 0.48 -31.49 -3.46
N LYS A 229 0.76 -32.76 -3.79
CA LYS A 229 2.14 -33.23 -4.10
C LYS A 229 2.59 -32.91 -5.53
N SER A 230 1.67 -32.67 -6.46
CA SER A 230 2.00 -32.41 -7.88
C SER A 230 2.57 -31.02 -8.15
N ILE A 231 2.44 -30.07 -7.22
CA ILE A 231 2.89 -28.68 -7.40
C ILE A 231 4.38 -28.49 -7.04
N ASN A 232 5.00 -29.42 -6.31
CA ASN A 232 6.34 -29.23 -5.72
C ASN A 232 7.52 -29.79 -6.53
N ILE A 233 7.32 -30.33 -7.74
CA ILE A 233 8.40 -31.02 -8.48
C ILE A 233 9.04 -30.17 -9.60
N PHE A 234 8.48 -29.02 -9.96
CA PHE A 234 9.11 -28.17 -10.98
C PHE A 234 9.88 -26.98 -10.38
N SER A 235 11.21 -27.09 -10.50
CA SER A 235 12.19 -25.98 -10.61
C SER A 235 12.99 -25.61 -9.35
N PHE A 236 13.94 -26.48 -8.97
CA PHE A 236 15.22 -26.08 -8.39
C PHE A 236 16.35 -26.97 -8.96
N SER A 237 16.60 -26.84 -10.26
CA SER A 237 17.87 -27.23 -10.86
C SER A 237 18.27 -26.14 -11.85
N SER A 238 19.56 -25.81 -11.87
CA SER A 238 20.22 -24.76 -12.69
C SER A 238 20.40 -23.38 -12.05
N ILE A 239 21.26 -23.31 -11.02
CA ILE A 239 22.28 -22.24 -10.91
C ILE A 239 23.56 -22.90 -10.34
N LEU A 240 24.45 -23.32 -11.25
CA LEU A 240 25.89 -23.43 -11.07
C LEU A 240 26.50 -22.71 -12.28
#